data_AF-A0A1W2LJV1-F1
#
_entry.id   AF-A0A1W2LJV1-F1
#
_cell.length_a   1.000
_cell.length_b   1.000
_cell.length_c   1.000
_cell.angle_alpha   90.00
_cell.angle_beta   90.00
_cell.angle_gamma   90.00
#
_symmetry.space_group_name_H-M   'P 1'
#
loop_
_entity.id
_entity.type
_entity.pdbx_description
1 polymer ?
#
loop_
_entity_poly.entity_id
_entity_poly.type
_entity_poly.pdbx_seq_one_letter_code
_entity_poly.pdbx_strand_id
1 'polypeptide(L)'
;MKVPSRRMTGVVAGAAAFFAAVSIAAAPAGASEAGVQTDAWPCAGPADFFAAQNKNGSWTCYANSGSSLARSFNTVHWQSGANSGYFWHECHGKHYPAKRFIAWQSESLGDCTIYKVNID
;
A
#
# COMPACT_ATOMS: atom_id res chain seq x y z
N MET A 1 10.18 66.41 43.30
CA MET A 1 9.49 65.29 43.97
C MET A 1 10.28 64.01 43.71
N LYS A 2 10.46 63.19 44.74
CA LYS A 2 11.23 61.93 44.77
C LYS A 2 10.25 60.84 45.17
N VAL A 3 10.23 59.69 44.48
CA VAL A 3 9.87 58.34 44.96
C VAL A 3 10.07 57.32 43.81
N PRO A 4 10.42 56.05 44.11
CA PRO A 4 11.39 55.27 43.34
C PRO A 4 10.87 53.89 42.86
N SER A 5 11.78 53.09 42.28
CA SER A 5 11.90 51.63 42.51
C SER A 5 10.86 50.70 41.86
N ARG A 6 11.31 49.80 40.98
CA ARG A 6 11.75 48.44 41.34
C ARG A 6 12.11 47.63 40.08
N ARG A 7 13.15 46.82 40.22
CA ARG A 7 13.56 45.72 39.33
C ARG A 7 12.49 44.62 39.33
N MET A 8 12.36 43.90 38.21
CA MET A 8 12.06 42.44 38.18
C MET A 8 12.34 41.94 36.74
N THR A 9 13.44 41.21 36.53
CA THR A 9 13.46 39.75 36.23
C THR A 9 12.74 39.43 34.92
N GLY A 10 13.40 39.04 33.83
CA GLY A 10 14.45 38.03 33.75
C GLY A 10 13.86 36.76 33.14
N VAL A 11 14.10 36.59 31.84
CA VAL A 11 14.18 35.33 31.05
C VAL A 11 13.17 34.21 31.38
N VAL A 12 12.26 33.93 30.44
CA VAL A 12 11.91 32.56 30.05
C VAL A 12 11.69 32.52 28.53
N ALA A 13 12.75 32.22 27.78
CA ALA A 13 12.66 31.80 26.39
C ALA A 13 13.41 30.47 26.28
N GLY A 14 12.73 29.43 25.80
CA GLY A 14 13.32 28.10 25.62
C GLY A 14 12.31 26.99 25.87
N ALA A 15 11.24 26.98 25.10
CA ALA A 15 10.31 25.86 25.07
C ALA A 15 10.86 24.74 24.17
N ALA A 16 10.71 23.51 24.68
CA ALA A 16 10.61 22.24 23.95
C ALA A 16 11.89 21.68 23.28
N ALA A 17 12.52 20.78 24.03
CA ALA A 17 13.33 19.69 23.47
C ALA A 17 12.44 18.79 22.60
N PHE A 18 12.71 18.66 21.30
CA PHE A 18 12.05 17.65 20.46
C PHE A 18 13.06 16.92 19.55
N PHE A 19 13.33 15.68 19.98
CA PHE A 19 13.60 14.43 19.25
C PHE A 19 14.85 14.30 18.36
N ALA A 20 15.72 13.40 18.84
CA ALA A 20 16.74 12.71 18.07
C ALA A 20 16.13 12.10 16.79
N ALA A 21 16.72 12.45 15.65
CA ALA A 21 16.46 11.80 14.38
C ALA A 21 17.02 10.37 14.43
N VAL A 22 16.17 9.42 14.83
CA VAL A 22 16.40 8.02 14.53
C VAL A 22 16.13 7.85 13.05
N SER A 23 17.18 7.62 12.27
CA SER A 23 17.06 7.12 10.89
C SER A 23 16.46 5.71 10.96
N ILE A 24 15.14 5.64 11.06
CA ILE A 24 14.41 4.39 10.89
C ILE A 24 14.47 4.11 9.39
N ALA A 25 15.38 3.22 8.98
CA ALA A 25 15.25 2.54 7.72
C ALA A 25 13.92 1.80 7.76
N ALA A 26 12.89 2.38 7.12
CA ALA A 26 11.61 1.72 6.95
C ALA A 26 11.88 0.43 6.18
N ALA A 27 11.83 -0.70 6.89
CA ALA A 27 11.74 -1.99 6.24
C ALA A 27 10.54 -1.92 5.28
N PRO A 28 10.65 -2.45 4.05
CA PRO A 28 9.50 -2.51 3.17
C PRO A 28 8.40 -3.26 3.92
N ALA A 29 7.30 -2.57 4.22
CA ALA A 29 6.13 -3.20 4.76
C ALA A 29 5.71 -4.26 3.74
N GLY A 30 5.57 -5.52 4.15
CA GLY A 30 4.98 -6.52 3.26
C GLY A 30 3.58 -6.03 2.89
N ALA A 31 3.23 -6.03 1.61
CA ALA A 31 1.89 -5.64 1.18
C ALA A 31 0.86 -6.54 1.90
N SER A 32 -0.10 -5.94 2.59
CA SER A 32 -1.10 -6.69 3.35
C SER A 32 -2.32 -6.96 2.49
N GLU A 33 -2.85 -8.17 2.55
CA GLU A 33 -4.10 -8.55 1.87
C GLU A 33 -5.29 -7.84 2.55
N ALA A 34 -6.01 -7.02 1.79
CA ALA A 34 -7.31 -6.51 2.17
C ALA A 34 -8.37 -7.56 1.81
N GLY A 35 -9.33 -7.77 2.70
CA GLY A 35 -10.27 -8.89 2.64
C GLY A 35 -11.07 -9.01 1.33
N VAL A 36 -11.67 -10.19 1.18
CA VAL A 36 -12.52 -10.56 0.05
C VAL A 36 -13.74 -9.63 -0.04
N GLN A 37 -13.97 -9.01 -1.19
CA GLN A 37 -15.07 -8.06 -1.43
C GLN A 37 -15.76 -8.29 -2.79
N THR A 38 -16.86 -7.59 -3.06
CA THR A 38 -17.69 -7.75 -4.27
C THR A 38 -17.38 -6.76 -5.38
N ASP A 39 -16.60 -5.73 -5.06
CA ASP A 39 -16.30 -4.61 -5.92
C ASP A 39 -14.80 -4.30 -5.85
N ALA A 40 -14.26 -3.92 -6.99
CA ALA A 40 -12.82 -3.75 -7.15
C ALA A 40 -12.33 -2.37 -6.69
N TRP A 41 -13.27 -1.42 -6.58
CA TRP A 41 -13.00 0.00 -6.37
C TRP A 41 -13.93 0.60 -5.30
N PRO A 42 -13.39 1.25 -4.25
CA PRO A 42 -12.03 1.13 -3.75
C PRO A 42 -11.92 -0.09 -2.84
N CYS A 43 -10.99 -1.01 -3.16
CA CYS A 43 -10.42 -1.91 -2.16
C CYS A 43 -10.10 -1.08 -0.91
N ALA A 44 -10.84 -1.26 0.20
CA ALA A 44 -10.89 -0.32 1.32
C ALA A 44 -9.51 0.22 1.76
N GLY A 45 -9.18 1.46 1.39
CA GLY A 45 -7.87 2.08 1.61
C GLY A 45 -7.51 3.14 0.56
N PRO A 46 -6.39 3.87 0.74
CA PRO A 46 -5.92 4.84 -0.25
C PRO A 46 -5.62 4.14 -1.57
N ALA A 47 -5.72 4.91 -2.66
CA ALA A 47 -5.82 4.47 -4.05
C ALA A 47 -4.70 3.54 -4.58
N ASP A 48 -3.74 3.11 -3.78
CA ASP A 48 -2.59 2.27 -4.16
C ASP A 48 -2.87 0.80 -3.84
N PHE A 49 -3.49 0.10 -4.79
CA PHE A 49 -3.84 -1.30 -4.65
C PHE A 49 -3.67 -2.12 -5.94
N PHE A 50 -3.57 -3.42 -5.77
CA PHE A 50 -3.77 -4.41 -6.82
C PHE A 50 -4.96 -5.29 -6.44
N ALA A 51 -5.89 -5.53 -7.36
CA ALA A 51 -7.07 -6.33 -7.11
C ALA A 51 -7.22 -7.43 -8.15
N ALA A 52 -7.62 -8.62 -7.70
CA ALA A 52 -7.81 -9.80 -8.53
C ALA A 52 -9.24 -10.34 -8.34
N GLN A 53 -9.98 -10.48 -9.43
CA GLN A 53 -11.33 -11.01 -9.44
C GLN A 53 -11.33 -12.50 -9.81
N ASN A 54 -11.97 -13.31 -8.98
CA ASN A 54 -12.19 -14.71 -9.30
C ASN A 54 -13.42 -14.92 -10.20
N LYS A 55 -13.59 -16.13 -10.74
CA LYS A 55 -14.74 -16.54 -11.55
C LYS A 55 -16.11 -16.30 -10.91
N ASN A 56 -16.18 -16.24 -9.58
CA ASN A 56 -17.42 -16.03 -8.85
C ASN A 56 -17.75 -14.53 -8.69
N GLY A 57 -16.99 -13.64 -9.33
CA GLY A 57 -17.16 -12.20 -9.27
C GLY A 57 -16.55 -11.53 -8.05
N SER A 58 -15.90 -12.30 -7.16
CA SER A 58 -15.35 -11.80 -5.91
C SER A 58 -13.91 -11.34 -6.06
N TRP A 59 -13.60 -10.22 -5.43
CA TRP A 59 -12.33 -9.52 -5.49
C TRP A 59 -11.48 -9.79 -4.26
N THR A 60 -10.20 -10.08 -4.49
CA THR A 60 -9.16 -10.09 -3.47
C THR A 60 -8.23 -8.91 -3.73
N CYS A 61 -7.98 -8.11 -2.69
CA CYS A 61 -7.24 -6.87 -2.83
C CYS A 61 -5.93 -6.91 -2.05
N TYR A 62 -4.90 -6.29 -2.62
CA TYR A 62 -3.56 -6.20 -2.06
C TYR A 62 -3.19 -4.72 -2.02
N ALA A 63 -2.77 -4.22 -0.87
CA ALA A 63 -2.47 -2.81 -0.68
C ALA A 63 -1.11 -2.61 0.00
N ASN A 64 -0.62 -1.37 -0.05
CA ASN A 64 0.72 -0.94 0.37
C ASN A 64 1.83 -1.41 -0.59
N SER A 65 2.90 -0.62 -0.68
CA SER A 65 4.10 -0.98 -1.44
C SER A 65 4.81 -2.17 -0.80
N GLY A 66 5.56 -2.92 -1.60
CA GLY A 66 6.29 -4.10 -1.19
C GLY A 66 5.81 -5.39 -1.86
N SER A 67 6.49 -6.49 -1.54
CA SER A 67 6.23 -7.80 -2.11
C SER A 67 5.43 -8.69 -1.16
N SER A 68 4.39 -9.32 -1.71
CA SER A 68 3.52 -10.23 -0.97
C SER A 68 3.18 -11.47 -1.75
N LEU A 69 3.03 -12.57 -1.00
CA LEU A 69 2.44 -13.78 -1.52
C LEU A 69 0.95 -13.53 -1.74
N ALA A 70 0.49 -13.79 -2.94
CA ALA A 70 -0.91 -13.71 -3.31
C ALA A 70 -1.51 -15.11 -3.29
N ARG A 71 -2.78 -15.23 -2.89
CA ARG A 71 -3.54 -16.49 -2.95
C ARG A 71 -4.84 -16.27 -3.71
N SER A 72 -4.75 -15.62 -4.88
CA SER A 72 -5.90 -15.39 -5.74
C SER A 72 -6.06 -16.51 -6.75
N PHE A 73 -6.96 -17.44 -6.44
CA PHE A 73 -7.27 -18.58 -7.30
C PHE A 73 -8.38 -18.27 -8.30
N ASN A 74 -8.38 -18.97 -9.43
CA ASN A 74 -9.39 -18.84 -10.49
C ASN A 74 -9.61 -17.38 -10.94
N THR A 75 -8.52 -16.61 -11.00
CA THR A 75 -8.53 -15.19 -11.33
C THR A 75 -8.81 -15.03 -12.82
N VAL A 76 -9.90 -14.35 -13.15
CA VAL A 76 -10.31 -14.06 -14.54
C VAL A 76 -10.11 -12.61 -14.93
N HIS A 77 -9.84 -11.75 -13.96
CA HIS A 77 -9.65 -10.33 -14.19
C HIS A 77 -8.81 -9.73 -13.08
N TRP A 78 -8.05 -8.68 -13.39
CA TRP A 78 -7.31 -7.93 -12.39
C TRP A 78 -7.34 -6.44 -12.73
N GLN A 79 -7.10 -5.63 -11.72
CA GLN A 79 -6.95 -4.20 -11.88
C GLN A 79 -5.97 -3.63 -10.86
N SER A 80 -5.54 -2.41 -11.11
CA SER A 80 -4.63 -1.64 -10.26
C SER A 80 -5.19 -0.24 -10.03
N GLY A 81 -4.88 0.31 -8.86
CA GLY A 81 -5.17 1.69 -8.52
C GLY A 81 -4.09 2.65 -9.00
N ALA A 82 -3.75 3.67 -8.22
CA ALA A 82 -2.79 4.72 -8.57
C ALA A 82 -1.30 4.27 -8.55
N ASN A 83 -1.03 2.97 -8.39
CA ASN A 83 0.28 2.37 -8.24
C ASN A 83 0.72 1.55 -9.46
N SER A 84 2.03 1.30 -9.58
CA SER A 84 2.60 0.33 -10.50
C SER A 84 3.17 -0.86 -9.77
N GLY A 85 3.57 -1.88 -10.51
CA GLY A 85 4.25 -3.02 -9.93
C GLY A 85 4.32 -4.22 -10.85
N TYR A 86 4.46 -5.40 -10.24
CA TYR A 86 4.53 -6.68 -10.91
C TYR A 86 3.66 -7.71 -10.22
N PHE A 87 3.03 -8.60 -10.98
CA PHE A 87 2.42 -9.80 -10.43
C PHE A 87 2.89 -11.05 -11.18
N TRP A 88 2.88 -12.16 -10.46
CA TRP A 88 3.24 -13.47 -10.99
C TRP A 88 2.02 -14.36 -10.97
N HIS A 89 1.81 -15.07 -12.07
CA HIS A 89 0.62 -15.88 -12.26
C HIS A 89 0.94 -17.19 -12.97
N GLU A 90 0.08 -18.17 -12.72
CA GLU A 90 0.10 -19.48 -13.34
C GLU A 90 -1.28 -19.74 -13.93
N CYS A 91 -1.36 -20.15 -15.20
CA CYS A 91 -2.63 -20.53 -15.82
C CYS A 91 -2.55 -22.00 -16.20
N HIS A 92 -3.43 -22.83 -15.63
CA HIS A 92 -3.52 -24.27 -15.91
C HIS A 92 -2.18 -25.03 -15.84
N GLY A 93 -1.38 -24.84 -14.78
CA GLY A 93 -0.09 -25.52 -14.61
C GLY A 93 1.08 -24.86 -15.33
N LYS A 94 0.85 -23.79 -16.11
CA LYS A 94 1.91 -23.05 -16.80
C LYS A 94 2.23 -21.75 -16.07
N HIS A 95 3.45 -21.63 -15.58
CA HIS A 95 3.96 -20.39 -15.01
C HIS A 95 4.31 -19.38 -16.11
N TYR A 96 3.85 -18.15 -15.93
CA TYR A 96 4.19 -17.04 -16.81
C TYR A 96 5.25 -16.13 -16.17
N PRO A 97 6.06 -15.41 -16.97
CA PRO A 97 6.93 -14.37 -16.46
C PRO A 97 6.15 -13.32 -15.67
N ALA A 98 6.87 -12.59 -14.80
CA ALA A 98 6.31 -11.47 -14.06
C ALA A 98 5.66 -10.48 -15.03
N LYS A 99 4.38 -10.17 -14.82
CA LYS A 99 3.66 -9.19 -15.62
C LYS A 99 3.71 -7.86 -14.91
N ARG A 100 4.23 -6.85 -15.61
CA ARG A 100 4.22 -5.46 -15.13
C ARG A 100 2.82 -4.88 -15.25
N PHE A 101 2.38 -4.14 -14.25
CA PHE A 101 1.21 -3.28 -14.33
C PHE A 101 1.56 -1.83 -13.99
N ILE A 102 0.76 -0.90 -14.50
CA ILE A 102 0.87 0.54 -14.26
C ILE A 102 -0.41 1.07 -13.63
N ALA A 103 -0.38 2.32 -13.15
CA ALA A 103 -1.52 2.95 -12.52
C ALA A 103 -2.77 2.91 -13.41
N TRP A 104 -3.91 2.59 -12.81
CA TRP A 104 -5.24 2.54 -13.42
C TRP A 104 -5.37 1.53 -14.56
N GLN A 105 -4.55 0.49 -14.55
CA GLN A 105 -4.61 -0.59 -15.53
C GLN A 105 -5.57 -1.68 -15.06
N SER A 106 -6.32 -2.24 -16.01
CA SER A 106 -7.24 -3.35 -15.81
C SER A 106 -7.22 -4.25 -17.04
N GLU A 107 -7.11 -5.57 -16.82
CA GLU A 107 -7.11 -6.55 -17.90
C GLU A 107 -7.71 -7.88 -17.46
N SER A 108 -8.28 -8.60 -18.43
CA SER A 108 -8.74 -9.97 -18.22
C SER A 108 -7.59 -10.98 -18.22
N LEU A 109 -7.78 -12.04 -17.45
CA LEU A 109 -6.93 -13.23 -17.40
C LEU A 109 -7.74 -14.46 -17.79
N GLY A 110 -7.07 -15.44 -18.39
CA GLY A 110 -7.70 -16.70 -18.80
C GLY A 110 -7.66 -17.73 -17.69
N ASP A 111 -8.36 -17.48 -16.57
CA ASP A 111 -8.43 -18.38 -15.42
C ASP A 111 -7.06 -18.78 -14.85
N CYS A 112 -6.46 -17.86 -14.10
CA CYS A 112 -5.10 -18.02 -13.58
C CYS A 112 -5.06 -17.92 -12.06
N THR A 113 -4.05 -18.51 -11.44
CA THR A 113 -3.71 -18.29 -10.04
C THR A 113 -2.65 -17.21 -9.96
N ILE A 114 -2.94 -16.09 -9.29
CA ILE A 114 -1.93 -15.08 -8.95
C ILE A 114 -1.33 -15.46 -7.60
N TYR A 115 -0.03 -15.77 -7.60
CA TYR A 115 0.66 -16.31 -6.44
C TYR A 115 1.64 -15.33 -5.77
N LYS A 116 1.94 -14.22 -6.44
CA LYS A 116 2.77 -13.14 -5.89
C LYS A 116 2.40 -11.81 -6.52
N VAL A 117 2.42 -10.75 -5.72
CA VAL A 117 2.25 -9.35 -6.16
C VAL A 117 3.37 -8.52 -5.54
N ASN A 118 3.89 -7.55 -6.28
CA ASN A 118 4.82 -6.54 -5.81
C ASN A 118 4.29 -5.18 -6.24
N ILE A 119 3.97 -4.32 -5.29
CA ILE A 119 3.53 -2.95 -5.53
C ILE A 119 4.75 -2.04 -5.30
N ASP A 120 4.99 -1.13 -6.23
CA ASP A 120 6.07 -0.13 -6.13
C ASP A 120 5.72 0.99 -5.16
#